data_AF-A0A349YPY4-F1
#
_entry.id   AF-A0A349YPY4-F1
#
_cell.length_a   1.000
_cell.length_b   1.000
_cell.length_c   1.000
_cell.angle_alpha   90.00
_cell.angle_beta   90.00
_cell.angle_gamma   90.00
#
_symmetry.space_group_name_H-M   'P 1'
#
loop_
_entity.id
_entity.type
_entity.pdbx_description
1 polymer ?
#
loop_
_entity_poly.entity_id
_entity_poly.type
_entity_poly.pdbx_seq_one_letter_code
_entity_poly.pdbx_strand_id
1 'polypeptide(L)'
;MECIYKNGDAILDNWKIENGYVVGQGTTSNEYGQAGRNIDFIFCADGVHQINSKIPLEAGYKSKITFGDGSVVDDGTGKISLTRNSVPMNWANIKVNIASSEMVNNAYLQARYNSYIPYTSPAQKRDKKVKNDMEFVNCVVFIKESNPDVSTHREFQDCDYHFYALGNMGDSKKSDHSRAYDPDDMKEFCIEISDNTLPNSTFQTGVTNPDGTMKYPISKDEWKAGNEAYDNLYNNWDGSFEFRYDCCGDSKDGQATSTDEIKEQIRTNNRQIWRDFYEFAITSTDEEFVNNLKNWFVVDSALYLYLFTLRYTMIDNRSKNTFWHWAKYYISASEAAEIGEKARYYTVDDDAAKINNGYRMDFWNYDNDSSIGINNSGELTMTYGKEDTDYRIDGDKSSGYVFNAAESVFFCRIRDLMQSQLRTLYASCESKNCWSAQSLISQFDEKQNEWC
;
A
#
# COMPACT_ATOMS: atom_id res chain seq x y z
N MET A 1 3.73 6.44 24.02
CA MET A 1 4.65 6.98 23.00
C MET A 1 4.80 8.47 23.24
N GLU A 2 6.00 9.01 23.12
CA GLU A 2 6.26 10.45 23.22
C GLU A 2 7.01 10.90 21.97
N CYS A 3 6.58 12.02 21.39
CA CYS A 3 7.24 12.64 20.25
C CYS A 3 7.75 14.01 20.66
N ILE A 4 9.03 14.24 20.34
CA ILE A 4 9.74 15.49 20.58
C ILE A 4 10.27 15.95 19.23
N TYR A 5 9.77 17.07 18.74
CA TYR A 5 10.25 17.71 17.53
C TYR A 5 10.68 19.14 17.80
N LYS A 6 12.01 19.33 17.94
CA LYS A 6 12.64 20.59 18.34
C LYS A 6 12.35 21.76 17.39
N ASN A 7 12.24 21.49 16.09
CA ASN A 7 12.06 22.50 15.05
C ASN A 7 10.66 22.45 14.41
N GLY A 8 9.73 21.70 15.01
CA GLY A 8 8.34 21.58 14.56
C GLY A 8 7.40 22.58 15.24
N ASP A 9 6.11 22.39 15.00
CA ASP A 9 5.07 23.08 15.74
C ASP A 9 5.13 22.67 17.24
N ALA A 10 5.34 23.65 18.11
CA ALA A 10 5.50 23.41 19.54
C ALA A 10 4.27 22.80 20.22
N ILE A 11 3.09 22.90 19.60
CA ILE A 11 1.83 22.36 20.12
C ILE A 11 1.51 21.02 19.46
N LEU A 12 1.46 20.98 18.12
CA LEU A 12 0.90 19.86 17.38
C LEU A 12 1.91 18.75 17.05
N ASP A 13 3.19 19.09 16.97
CA ASP A 13 4.23 18.12 16.62
C ASP A 13 4.97 17.57 17.85
N ASN A 14 4.63 18.06 19.04
CA ASN A 14 5.13 17.57 20.32
C ASN A 14 3.95 17.03 21.12
N TRP A 15 3.98 15.74 21.46
CA TRP A 15 2.86 15.10 22.14
C TRP A 15 3.28 13.87 22.92
N LYS A 16 2.45 13.50 23.90
CA LYS A 16 2.56 12.27 24.67
C LYS A 16 1.27 11.49 24.57
N ILE A 17 1.36 10.25 24.09
CA ILE A 17 0.25 9.30 24.02
C ILE A 17 0.42 8.25 25.11
N GLU A 18 -0.62 8.11 25.93
CA GLU A 18 -0.79 7.11 26.98
C GLU A 18 -1.88 6.11 26.56
N ASN A 19 -1.81 4.89 27.10
CA ASN A 19 -2.76 3.81 26.79
C ASN A 19 -2.87 3.47 25.29
N GLY A 20 -1.73 3.15 24.67
CA GLY A 20 -1.66 2.64 23.31
C GLY A 20 -1.02 1.25 23.28
N TYR A 21 -1.28 0.51 22.20
CA TYR A 21 -0.73 -0.82 21.98
C TYR A 21 0.48 -0.77 21.06
N VAL A 22 1.58 -1.37 21.49
CA VAL A 22 2.78 -1.59 20.67
C VAL A 22 2.74 -3.01 20.14
N VAL A 23 2.85 -3.18 18.83
CA VAL A 23 2.90 -4.49 18.17
C VAL A 23 4.12 -4.54 17.27
N GLY A 24 4.96 -5.56 17.43
CA GLY A 24 6.03 -5.83 16.47
C GLY A 24 5.43 -6.28 15.14
N GLN A 25 5.78 -5.61 14.05
CA GLN A 25 5.39 -6.01 12.71
C GLN A 25 6.32 -7.14 12.22
N GLY A 26 5.73 -8.18 11.62
CA GLY A 26 6.48 -9.30 11.06
C GLY A 26 7.35 -8.87 9.89
N THR A 27 8.53 -9.47 9.79
CA THR A 27 9.47 -9.36 8.66
C THR A 27 9.56 -10.73 7.98
N THR A 28 9.82 -10.76 6.67
CA THR A 28 9.96 -12.02 5.91
C THR A 28 11.30 -12.72 6.13
N SER A 29 12.24 -12.09 6.85
CA SER A 29 13.54 -12.69 7.18
C SER A 29 13.68 -12.92 8.67
N ASN A 30 14.01 -14.16 9.03
CA ASN A 30 14.36 -14.59 10.39
C ASN A 30 15.75 -14.11 10.82
N GLU A 31 16.54 -13.53 9.90
CA GLU A 31 17.87 -12.98 10.18
C GLU A 31 17.78 -11.64 10.94
N TYR A 32 16.61 -10.98 10.91
CA TYR A 32 16.33 -9.87 11.81
C TYR A 32 16.04 -10.45 13.19
N GLY A 33 16.97 -10.26 14.12
CA GLY A 33 16.79 -10.65 15.52
C GLY A 33 15.55 -10.01 16.17
N GLN A 34 15.35 -10.26 17.46
CA GLN A 34 14.30 -9.54 18.22
C GLN A 34 14.53 -8.01 18.20
N ALA A 35 15.81 -7.60 18.15
CA ALA A 35 16.26 -6.25 17.87
C ALA A 35 16.07 -5.87 16.40
N GLY A 36 15.30 -4.81 16.14
CA GLY A 36 15.16 -4.24 14.80
C GLY A 36 13.85 -4.52 14.06
N ARG A 37 12.77 -4.81 14.78
CA ARG A 37 11.44 -4.98 14.17
C ARG A 37 10.80 -3.63 13.89
N ASN A 38 10.08 -3.55 12.78
CA ASN A 38 9.13 -2.46 12.56
C ASN A 38 8.07 -2.46 13.67
N ILE A 39 7.56 -1.29 14.03
CA ILE A 39 6.65 -1.12 15.16
C ILE A 39 5.32 -0.56 14.66
N ASP A 40 4.21 -1.23 14.99
CA ASP A 40 2.89 -0.62 14.93
C ASP A 40 2.56 -0.04 16.31
N PHE A 41 2.14 1.22 16.35
CA PHE A 41 1.61 1.86 17.56
C PHE A 41 0.16 2.31 17.34
N ILE A 42 -0.74 1.73 18.12
CA ILE A 42 -2.19 1.86 17.94
C ILE A 42 -2.77 2.60 19.15
N PHE A 43 -3.47 3.70 18.91
CA PHE A 43 -3.90 4.63 19.97
C PHE A 43 -5.32 5.18 19.73
N CYS A 44 -6.20 4.33 19.24
CA CYS A 44 -7.62 4.61 19.02
C CYS A 44 -8.53 3.89 20.03
N ALA A 45 -8.03 3.52 21.21
CA ALA A 45 -8.84 2.83 22.20
C ALA A 45 -9.85 3.80 22.83
N ASP A 46 -11.14 3.57 22.66
CA ASP A 46 -12.22 4.38 23.25
C ASP A 46 -12.91 3.68 24.44
N GLY A 47 -12.51 2.43 24.73
CA GLY A 47 -13.06 1.59 25.80
C GLY A 47 -14.48 1.07 25.54
N VAL A 48 -14.99 1.20 24.31
CA VAL A 48 -16.34 0.77 23.89
C VAL A 48 -16.25 -0.19 22.70
N HIS A 49 -15.40 0.11 21.72
CA HIS A 49 -15.26 -0.68 20.51
C HIS A 49 -13.94 -1.46 20.50
N GLN A 50 -14.01 -2.70 20.01
CA GLN A 50 -12.80 -3.49 19.82
C GLN A 50 -12.01 -2.93 18.63
N ILE A 51 -10.76 -2.53 18.84
CA ILE A 51 -9.92 -1.92 17.81
C ILE A 51 -9.73 -2.87 16.61
N ASN A 52 -9.37 -4.12 16.90
CA ASN A 52 -9.31 -5.20 15.92
C ASN A 52 -9.37 -6.56 16.63
N SER A 53 -9.54 -7.63 15.85
CA SER A 53 -9.67 -8.99 16.37
C SER A 53 -8.49 -9.51 17.22
N LYS A 54 -7.31 -8.88 17.15
CA LYS A 54 -6.11 -9.27 17.91
C LYS A 54 -5.96 -8.52 19.24
N ILE A 55 -6.68 -7.42 19.45
CA ILE A 55 -6.62 -6.61 20.66
C ILE A 55 -7.95 -6.80 21.40
N PRO A 56 -7.97 -7.41 22.59
CA PRO A 56 -9.19 -7.55 23.38
C PRO A 56 -9.80 -6.19 23.70
N LEU A 57 -11.13 -6.12 23.70
CA LEU A 57 -11.83 -4.95 24.23
C LEU A 57 -11.68 -4.91 25.74
N GLU A 58 -11.10 -3.83 26.25
CA GLU A 58 -11.02 -3.54 27.68
C GLU A 58 -11.89 -2.32 28.01
N ALA A 59 -12.97 -2.55 28.76
CA ALA A 59 -13.89 -1.49 29.14
C ALA A 59 -13.18 -0.40 29.95
N GLY A 60 -13.26 0.85 29.48
CA GLY A 60 -12.62 2.00 30.11
C GLY A 60 -11.12 2.17 29.83
N TYR A 61 -10.49 1.27 29.05
CA TYR A 61 -9.14 1.49 28.52
C TYR A 61 -9.22 2.52 27.38
N LYS A 62 -8.85 3.76 27.67
CA LYS A 62 -8.92 4.88 26.70
C LYS A 62 -7.55 5.44 26.39
N SER A 63 -7.24 5.54 25.11
CA SER A 63 -6.06 6.25 24.64
C SER A 63 -6.18 7.73 24.98
N LYS A 64 -5.08 8.31 25.47
CA LYS A 64 -5.02 9.71 25.89
C LYS A 64 -3.85 10.40 25.21
N ILE A 65 -4.10 11.55 24.60
CA ILE A 65 -3.09 12.39 23.96
C ILE A 65 -2.97 13.69 24.76
N THR A 66 -1.74 14.04 25.14
CA THR A 66 -1.38 15.35 25.68
C THR A 66 -0.52 16.06 24.65
N PHE A 67 -0.91 17.24 24.19
CA PHE A 67 -0.17 18.05 23.21
C PHE A 67 0.85 18.95 23.90
N GLY A 68 1.72 19.61 23.12
CA GLY A 68 2.83 20.38 23.64
C GLY A 68 2.44 21.63 24.44
N ASP A 69 1.22 22.14 24.24
CA ASP A 69 0.63 23.20 25.08
C ASP A 69 -0.03 22.68 26.37
N GLY A 70 -0.03 21.36 26.59
CA GLY A 70 -0.67 20.70 27.72
C GLY A 70 -2.16 20.42 27.53
N SER A 71 -2.75 20.73 26.37
CA SER A 71 -4.12 20.32 26.06
C SER A 71 -4.21 18.79 25.96
N VAL A 72 -5.36 18.25 26.36
CA VAL A 72 -5.57 16.80 26.51
C VAL A 72 -6.82 16.35 25.76
N VAL A 73 -6.71 15.23 25.06
CA VAL A 73 -7.84 14.43 24.55
C VAL A 73 -7.76 13.06 25.19
N ASP A 74 -8.74 12.67 26.01
CA ASP A 74 -8.74 11.47 26.86
C ASP A 74 -9.96 10.56 26.66
N ASP A 75 -10.65 10.70 25.54
CA ASP A 75 -11.84 9.92 25.19
C ASP A 75 -11.55 8.81 24.17
N GLY A 76 -10.30 8.65 23.73
CA GLY A 76 -9.90 7.67 22.71
C GLY A 76 -10.01 8.17 21.26
N THR A 77 -10.52 9.38 21.02
CA THR A 77 -10.75 9.92 19.68
C THR A 77 -9.60 10.77 19.14
N GLY A 78 -8.60 11.03 19.98
CA GLY A 78 -7.44 11.86 19.64
C GLY A 78 -6.70 11.35 18.41
N LYS A 79 -6.28 12.29 17.55
CA LYS A 79 -5.46 12.02 16.36
C LYS A 79 -4.24 12.94 16.33
N ILE A 80 -3.18 12.47 15.69
CA ILE A 80 -1.98 13.26 15.37
C ILE A 80 -1.82 13.35 13.85
N SER A 81 -1.03 14.28 13.34
CA SER A 81 -0.72 14.34 11.90
C SER A 81 0.79 14.37 11.71
N LEU A 82 1.31 13.63 10.74
CA LEU A 82 2.74 13.61 10.39
C LEU A 82 3.22 14.99 9.93
N THR A 83 2.42 15.65 9.09
CA THR A 83 2.60 17.02 8.64
C THR A 83 1.27 17.77 8.69
N ARG A 84 1.28 19.08 8.43
CA ARG A 84 0.05 19.88 8.35
C ARG A 84 -0.83 19.52 7.14
N ASN A 85 -0.25 18.87 6.13
CA ASN A 85 -0.94 18.41 4.93
C ASN A 85 -1.32 16.92 5.00
N SER A 86 -1.04 16.25 6.12
CA SER A 86 -1.42 14.86 6.35
C SER A 86 -2.85 14.74 6.82
N VAL A 87 -3.47 13.61 6.48
CA VAL A 87 -4.70 13.16 7.14
C VAL A 87 -4.36 12.78 8.59
N PRO A 88 -5.06 13.32 9.61
CA PRO A 88 -4.82 12.93 10.99
C PRO A 88 -5.07 11.44 11.22
N MET A 89 -4.19 10.79 11.98
CA MET A 89 -4.14 9.35 12.22
C MET A 89 -4.18 9.01 13.72
N ASN A 90 -4.65 7.81 14.01
CA ASN A 90 -4.67 7.16 15.33
C ASN A 90 -3.97 5.79 15.35
N TRP A 91 -3.26 5.49 14.26
CA TRP A 91 -2.40 4.32 14.09
C TRP A 91 -1.14 4.76 13.35
N ALA A 92 0.01 4.63 14.02
CA ALA A 92 1.31 4.92 13.44
C ALA A 92 2.05 3.61 13.12
N ASN A 93 2.75 3.58 12.00
CA ASN A 93 3.75 2.56 11.69
C ASN A 93 5.13 3.19 11.76
N ILE A 94 6.07 2.55 12.43
CA ILE A 94 7.48 2.98 12.49
C ILE A 94 8.29 1.92 11.77
N LYS A 95 8.78 2.28 10.60
CA LYS A 95 9.67 1.44 9.80
C LYS A 95 11.11 1.73 10.12
N VAL A 96 11.83 0.75 10.64
CA VAL A 96 13.26 0.90 10.99
C VAL A 96 14.18 0.53 9.81
N ASN A 97 13.61 0.03 8.71
CA ASN A 97 14.25 -0.23 7.41
C ASN A 97 15.62 -0.94 7.47
N ILE A 98 15.83 -1.78 8.49
CA ILE A 98 17.10 -2.52 8.67
C ILE A 98 17.35 -3.45 7.48
N ALA A 99 16.27 -3.98 6.90
CA ALA A 99 16.33 -4.91 5.78
C ALA A 99 16.93 -4.31 4.50
N SER A 100 16.40 -3.17 4.10
CA SER A 100 16.83 -2.41 2.94
C SER A 100 18.04 -1.55 3.22
N SER A 101 18.41 -1.35 4.50
CA SER A 101 19.45 -0.41 4.92
C SER A 101 19.22 1.00 4.38
N GLU A 102 17.98 1.36 4.04
CA GLU A 102 17.64 2.65 3.45
C GLU A 102 16.29 3.21 3.92
N MET A 103 16.35 4.38 4.55
CA MET A 103 15.19 5.07 5.11
C MET A 103 14.65 6.16 4.19
N VAL A 104 15.49 6.72 3.34
CA VAL A 104 15.15 7.88 2.50
C VAL A 104 14.25 7.40 1.34
N ASN A 105 14.60 6.30 0.70
CA ASN A 105 13.85 5.67 -0.38
C ASN A 105 12.37 5.47 -0.05
N ASN A 106 12.07 4.85 1.10
CA ASN A 106 10.69 4.55 1.45
C ASN A 106 9.88 5.85 1.55
N ALA A 107 10.29 6.80 2.38
CA ALA A 107 9.55 8.04 2.58
C ALA A 107 9.46 8.91 1.31
N TYR A 108 10.56 9.13 0.60
CA TYR A 108 10.58 10.12 -0.47
C TYR A 108 10.16 9.58 -1.82
N LEU A 109 10.41 8.31 -2.14
CA LEU A 109 9.88 7.76 -3.38
C LEU A 109 8.36 7.59 -3.29
N GLN A 110 7.79 7.33 -2.11
CA GLN A 110 6.33 7.43 -1.94
C GLN A 110 5.89 8.87 -2.17
N ALA A 111 6.42 9.87 -1.43
CA ALA A 111 6.07 11.27 -1.66
C ALA A 111 6.21 11.71 -3.15
N ARG A 112 7.23 11.19 -3.85
CA ARG A 112 7.44 11.41 -5.29
C ARG A 112 6.39 10.72 -6.16
N TYR A 113 6.02 9.47 -5.85
CA TYR A 113 4.94 8.75 -6.52
C TYR A 113 3.65 9.59 -6.52
N ASN A 114 3.22 10.02 -5.34
CA ASN A 114 2.07 10.92 -5.16
C ASN A 114 2.21 12.26 -5.90
N SER A 115 3.39 12.87 -5.88
CA SER A 115 3.60 14.20 -6.46
C SER A 115 3.39 14.21 -7.97
N TYR A 116 3.70 13.10 -8.64
CA TYR A 116 3.66 12.99 -10.10
C TYR A 116 2.59 12.05 -10.63
N ILE A 117 1.73 11.51 -9.76
CA ILE A 117 0.62 10.65 -10.17
C ILE A 117 -0.23 11.39 -11.23
N PRO A 118 -0.51 10.78 -12.39
CA PRO A 118 -1.06 11.49 -13.54
C PRO A 118 -2.59 11.67 -13.50
N TYR A 119 -3.24 11.19 -12.45
CA TYR A 119 -4.69 11.29 -12.26
C TYR A 119 -5.02 11.75 -10.84
N THR A 120 -6.26 12.15 -10.61
CA THR A 120 -6.75 12.54 -9.28
C THR A 120 -7.87 11.60 -8.87
N SER A 121 -7.69 10.93 -7.74
CA SER A 121 -8.69 10.02 -7.19
C SER A 121 -9.91 10.77 -6.61
N PRO A 122 -11.07 10.11 -6.50
CA PRO A 122 -12.22 10.65 -5.78
C PRO A 122 -11.90 11.10 -4.35
N ALA A 123 -11.09 10.34 -3.59
CA ALA A 123 -10.63 10.78 -2.28
C ALA A 123 -9.87 12.10 -2.34
N GLN A 124 -8.93 12.25 -3.27
CA GLN A 124 -8.14 13.48 -3.42
C GLN A 124 -9.01 14.69 -3.81
N LYS A 125 -10.10 14.46 -4.56
CA LYS A 125 -11.11 15.50 -4.86
C LYS A 125 -11.93 15.87 -3.62
N ARG A 126 -12.20 14.91 -2.73
CA ARG A 126 -12.89 15.13 -1.45
C ARG A 126 -12.00 15.87 -0.45
N ASP A 127 -10.81 15.35 -0.23
CA ASP A 127 -9.80 15.91 0.67
C ASP A 127 -8.41 15.77 0.02
N LYS A 128 -7.79 16.92 -0.28
CA LYS A 128 -6.47 17.00 -0.92
C LYS A 128 -5.33 16.43 -0.07
N LYS A 129 -5.59 16.17 1.23
CA LYS A 129 -4.65 15.51 2.13
C LYS A 129 -4.54 14.02 1.87
N VAL A 130 -5.59 13.38 1.33
CA VAL A 130 -5.54 11.95 1.00
C VAL A 130 -4.55 11.70 -0.12
N LYS A 131 -3.84 10.58 -0.01
CA LYS A 131 -2.71 10.17 -0.83
C LYS A 131 -2.95 8.77 -1.41
N ASN A 132 -2.33 8.48 -2.53
CA ASN A 132 -2.34 7.18 -3.20
C ASN A 132 -1.09 6.36 -2.83
N ASP A 133 -0.52 6.64 -1.67
CA ASP A 133 0.57 5.91 -1.02
C ASP A 133 0.54 6.19 0.47
N MET A 134 1.49 5.63 1.19
CA MET A 134 1.74 5.95 2.58
C MET A 134 2.66 7.15 2.75
N GLU A 135 2.34 7.99 3.74
CA GLU A 135 3.18 9.11 4.13
C GLU A 135 4.11 8.72 5.29
N PHE A 136 5.33 9.23 5.23
CA PHE A 136 6.38 8.94 6.19
C PHE A 136 7.22 10.17 6.48
N VAL A 137 7.67 10.29 7.72
CA VAL A 137 8.65 11.27 8.20
C VAL A 137 9.77 10.55 8.92
N ASN A 138 10.99 11.05 8.79
CA ASN A 138 12.15 10.52 9.50
C ASN A 138 11.99 10.65 11.02
N CYS A 139 12.44 9.65 11.77
CA CYS A 139 12.43 9.66 13.22
C CYS A 139 13.62 8.90 13.82
N VAL A 140 14.01 9.30 15.04
CA VAL A 140 14.91 8.53 15.90
C VAL A 140 14.07 7.83 16.96
N VAL A 141 14.22 6.53 17.09
CA VAL A 141 13.43 5.71 18.01
C VAL A 141 14.24 5.39 19.25
N PHE A 142 13.69 5.76 20.40
CA PHE A 142 14.14 5.28 21.70
C PHE A 142 13.05 4.41 22.31
N ILE A 143 13.44 3.30 22.92
CA ILE A 143 12.50 2.45 23.65
C ILE A 143 12.94 2.27 25.10
N LYS A 144 11.96 1.98 25.94
CA LYS A 144 12.15 1.69 27.36
C LYS A 144 11.11 0.68 27.79
N GLU A 145 11.55 -0.41 28.39
CA GLU A 145 10.68 -1.31 29.15
C GLU A 145 10.52 -0.72 30.55
N SER A 146 9.27 -0.47 30.97
CA SER A 146 9.00 0.25 32.24
C SER A 146 8.56 -0.68 33.36
N ASN A 147 8.52 -2.00 33.13
CA ASN A 147 8.15 -2.96 34.16
C ASN A 147 9.31 -3.11 35.15
N PRO A 148 9.12 -2.89 36.46
CA PRO A 148 10.19 -3.11 37.43
C PRO A 148 10.69 -4.57 37.46
N ASP A 149 9.88 -5.54 37.03
CA ASP A 149 10.30 -6.93 36.87
C ASP A 149 11.00 -7.16 35.52
N VAL A 150 12.32 -6.96 35.53
CA VAL A 150 13.19 -7.13 34.35
C VAL A 150 13.18 -8.55 33.78
N SER A 151 12.74 -9.56 34.53
CA SER A 151 12.66 -10.94 34.01
C SER A 151 11.61 -11.11 32.92
N THR A 152 10.67 -10.16 32.83
CA THR A 152 9.65 -10.11 31.78
C THR A 152 10.12 -9.38 30.54
N HIS A 153 11.27 -8.71 30.61
CA HIS A 153 11.77 -7.87 29.55
C HIS A 153 12.26 -8.69 28.37
N ARG A 154 11.97 -8.20 27.16
CA ARG A 154 12.33 -8.90 25.92
C ARG A 154 13.54 -8.31 25.24
N GLU A 155 13.72 -7.00 25.31
CA GLU A 155 14.70 -6.30 24.49
C GLU A 155 15.87 -5.80 25.34
N PHE A 156 15.57 -5.11 26.45
CA PHE A 156 16.59 -4.52 27.32
C PHE A 156 16.35 -4.94 28.78
N GLN A 157 17.37 -5.48 29.43
CA GLN A 157 17.30 -6.05 30.79
C GLN A 157 17.40 -4.98 31.89
N ASP A 158 16.82 -3.79 31.65
CA ASP A 158 16.76 -2.67 32.57
C ASP A 158 15.52 -1.80 32.31
N CYS A 159 15.40 -0.66 33.01
CA CYS A 159 14.31 0.30 32.86
C CYS A 159 14.80 1.66 32.31
N ASP A 160 15.91 1.67 31.58
CA ASP A 160 16.48 2.87 30.98
C ASP A 160 15.99 3.08 29.54
N TYR A 161 16.23 4.27 29.01
CA TYR A 161 15.96 4.55 27.60
C TYR A 161 17.14 4.10 26.76
N HIS A 162 16.86 3.29 25.74
CA HIS A 162 17.86 2.80 24.79
C HIS A 162 17.58 3.35 23.40
N PHE A 163 18.65 3.72 22.70
CA PHE A 163 18.56 3.92 21.26
C PHE A 163 18.17 2.60 20.61
N TYR A 164 17.06 2.60 19.87
CA TYR A 164 16.57 1.41 19.19
C TYR A 164 16.99 1.40 17.73
N ALA A 165 16.60 2.43 16.98
CA ALA A 165 16.89 2.53 15.56
C ALA A 165 16.66 3.96 15.04
N LEU A 166 17.22 4.23 13.85
CA LEU A 166 16.68 5.24 12.96
C LEU A 166 15.53 4.63 12.17
N GLY A 167 14.53 5.41 11.82
CA GLY A 167 13.42 4.91 11.01
C GLY A 167 12.58 6.00 10.38
N ASN A 168 11.47 5.60 9.77
CA ASN A 168 10.40 6.49 9.36
C ASN A 168 9.13 6.21 10.17
N MET A 169 8.60 7.24 10.82
CA MET A 169 7.25 7.22 11.35
C MET A 169 6.29 7.56 10.20
N GLY A 170 5.36 6.68 9.93
CA GLY A 170 4.37 6.86 8.89
C GLY A 170 2.97 6.53 9.36
N ASP A 171 2.04 6.80 8.46
CA ASP A 171 0.72 6.24 8.57
C ASP A 171 0.74 4.73 8.29
N SER A 172 -0.34 4.05 8.69
CA SER A 172 -0.42 2.61 8.51
C SER A 172 -1.05 2.26 7.16
N LYS A 173 -0.50 1.22 6.49
CA LYS A 173 -1.14 0.57 5.32
C LYS A 173 -2.49 -0.03 5.66
N LYS A 174 -2.76 -0.21 6.96
CA LYS A 174 -4.03 -0.64 7.53
C LYS A 174 -4.94 0.59 7.67
N SER A 175 -5.10 1.30 6.56
CA SER A 175 -5.70 2.63 6.46
C SER A 175 -7.01 2.75 7.24
N ASP A 176 -7.19 3.88 7.92
CA ASP A 176 -8.44 4.22 8.59
C ASP A 176 -9.51 4.69 7.57
N HIS A 177 -10.77 4.71 8.01
CA HIS A 177 -11.94 5.11 7.21
C HIS A 177 -11.77 6.46 6.49
N SER A 178 -10.92 7.33 7.03
CA SER A 178 -10.68 8.68 6.51
C SER A 178 -9.96 8.72 5.16
N ARG A 179 -9.37 7.60 4.73
CA ARG A 179 -8.62 7.46 3.46
C ARG A 179 -9.40 6.76 2.35
N ALA A 180 -10.55 6.19 2.67
CA ALA A 180 -11.49 5.65 1.68
C ALA A 180 -11.82 6.72 0.64
N TYR A 181 -12.15 6.34 -0.59
CA TYR A 181 -12.62 7.27 -1.61
C TYR A 181 -14.03 7.76 -1.30
N ASP A 182 -14.89 6.83 -0.89
CA ASP A 182 -16.16 7.14 -0.25
C ASP A 182 -16.34 6.25 0.99
N PRO A 183 -16.28 6.83 2.20
CA PRO A 183 -16.39 6.04 3.41
C PRO A 183 -17.79 5.43 3.59
N ASP A 184 -18.79 5.91 2.85
CA ASP A 184 -20.15 5.37 2.83
C ASP A 184 -20.33 4.25 1.77
N ASP A 185 -19.35 4.03 0.90
CA ASP A 185 -19.45 3.05 -0.19
C ASP A 185 -18.97 1.66 0.24
N MET A 186 -19.92 0.83 0.67
CA MET A 186 -19.67 -0.55 1.11
C MET A 186 -19.06 -1.48 0.04
N LYS A 187 -18.99 -1.06 -1.23
CA LYS A 187 -18.38 -1.84 -2.32
C LYS A 187 -16.93 -1.47 -2.60
N GLU A 188 -16.42 -0.42 -1.96
CA GLU A 188 -15.00 -0.05 -2.07
C GLU A 188 -14.14 -1.00 -1.22
N PHE A 189 -13.03 -1.46 -1.79
CA PHE A 189 -12.07 -2.33 -1.11
C PHE A 189 -10.66 -2.22 -1.69
N CYS A 190 -9.65 -2.60 -0.91
CA CYS A 190 -8.27 -2.72 -1.35
C CYS A 190 -7.71 -4.10 -1.02
N ILE A 191 -7.13 -4.76 -2.02
CA ILE A 191 -6.43 -6.05 -1.87
C ILE A 191 -4.92 -5.81 -1.90
N GLU A 192 -4.19 -6.39 -0.95
CA GLU A 192 -2.73 -6.54 -1.04
C GLU A 192 -2.39 -7.93 -1.59
N ILE A 193 -1.46 -7.97 -2.54
CA ILE A 193 -0.68 -9.19 -2.84
C ILE A 193 0.50 -9.23 -1.86
N SER A 194 0.43 -10.15 -0.89
CA SER A 194 1.26 -10.08 0.31
C SER A 194 2.68 -10.60 0.14
N ASP A 195 2.89 -11.57 -0.77
CA ASP A 195 4.18 -12.22 -0.98
C ASP A 195 4.25 -12.79 -2.40
N ASN A 196 5.40 -12.65 -3.04
CA ASN A 196 5.65 -13.07 -4.42
C ASN A 196 5.88 -14.58 -4.56
N THR A 197 6.03 -15.32 -3.45
CA THR A 197 6.19 -16.78 -3.44
C THR A 197 4.86 -17.52 -3.36
N LEU A 198 3.77 -16.81 -3.08
CA LEU A 198 2.44 -17.39 -2.89
C LEU A 198 1.72 -17.57 -4.23
N PRO A 199 0.82 -18.56 -4.35
CA PRO A 199 0.04 -18.79 -5.55
C PRO A 199 -0.67 -17.53 -6.05
N ASN A 200 -0.84 -17.39 -7.36
CA ASN A 200 -1.55 -16.28 -8.01
C ASN A 200 -0.98 -14.86 -7.79
N SER A 201 0.11 -14.68 -7.04
CA SER A 201 0.77 -13.39 -6.79
C SER A 201 1.25 -12.68 -8.07
N THR A 202 1.54 -13.46 -9.11
CA THR A 202 1.99 -13.01 -10.44
C THR A 202 0.92 -13.19 -11.52
N PHE A 203 -0.37 -13.22 -11.18
CA PHE A 203 -1.42 -13.49 -12.17
C PHE A 203 -1.18 -14.81 -12.93
N GLN A 204 -0.69 -15.84 -12.22
CA GLN A 204 -0.44 -17.18 -12.75
C GLN A 204 -1.64 -17.73 -13.54
N THR A 205 -1.35 -18.34 -14.69
CA THR A 205 -2.36 -19.00 -15.55
C THR A 205 -2.46 -20.50 -15.32
N GLY A 206 -1.44 -21.10 -14.68
CA GLY A 206 -1.34 -22.55 -14.49
C GLY A 206 -1.00 -23.32 -15.77
N VAL A 207 -0.67 -22.62 -16.86
CA VAL A 207 -0.31 -23.21 -18.15
C VAL A 207 1.00 -22.62 -18.63
N THR A 208 1.89 -23.46 -19.15
CA THR A 208 3.19 -23.06 -19.68
C THR A 208 3.30 -23.33 -21.17
N ASN A 209 4.10 -22.52 -21.85
CA ASN A 209 4.57 -22.77 -23.20
C ASN A 209 5.61 -23.93 -23.20
N PRO A 210 5.93 -24.51 -24.37
CA PRO A 210 6.94 -25.58 -24.47
C PRO A 210 8.34 -25.19 -23.96
N ASP A 211 8.65 -23.91 -23.91
CA ASP A 211 9.91 -23.36 -23.39
C ASP A 211 9.89 -23.12 -21.86
N GLY A 212 8.78 -23.46 -21.19
CA GLY A 212 8.59 -23.30 -19.76
C GLY A 212 8.07 -21.94 -19.33
N THR A 213 7.94 -20.96 -20.23
CA THR A 213 7.40 -19.64 -19.89
C THR A 213 5.90 -19.69 -19.61
N MET A 214 5.40 -18.79 -18.76
CA MET A 214 3.96 -18.65 -18.49
C MET A 214 3.22 -18.39 -19.80
N LYS A 215 2.21 -19.21 -20.11
CA LYS A 215 1.35 -18.99 -21.28
C LYS A 215 0.31 -17.93 -20.93
N TYR A 216 0.24 -16.87 -21.71
CA TYR A 216 -0.83 -15.87 -21.67
C TYR A 216 -1.02 -15.22 -23.06
N PRO A 217 -2.27 -14.92 -23.47
CA PRO A 217 -3.50 -15.33 -22.78
C PRO A 217 -3.74 -16.85 -22.89
N ILE A 218 -4.46 -17.41 -21.93
CA ILE A 218 -5.01 -18.77 -22.01
C ILE A 218 -6.48 -18.72 -22.42
N SER A 219 -6.99 -19.80 -23.01
CA SER A 219 -8.42 -19.90 -23.30
C SER A 219 -9.25 -20.08 -22.03
N LYS A 220 -10.52 -19.69 -22.06
CA LYS A 220 -11.46 -19.97 -20.95
C LYS A 220 -11.61 -21.47 -20.67
N ASP A 221 -11.45 -22.31 -21.68
CA ASP A 221 -11.49 -23.77 -21.51
C ASP A 221 -10.25 -24.32 -20.76
N GLU A 222 -9.15 -23.58 -20.76
CA GLU A 222 -7.95 -23.85 -19.95
C GLU A 222 -8.07 -23.26 -18.53
N TRP A 223 -8.91 -22.24 -18.34
CA TRP A 223 -9.18 -21.60 -17.05
C TRP A 223 -10.45 -22.14 -16.38
N LYS A 224 -10.35 -23.32 -15.78
CA LYS A 224 -11.46 -23.98 -15.08
C LYS A 224 -10.96 -24.88 -13.94
N ALA A 225 -11.90 -25.37 -13.13
CA ALA A 225 -11.59 -26.32 -12.06
C ALA A 225 -10.72 -27.50 -12.55
N GLY A 226 -9.68 -27.82 -11.79
CA GLY A 226 -8.63 -28.77 -12.17
C GLY A 226 -7.39 -28.12 -12.80
N ASN A 227 -7.43 -26.83 -13.13
CA ASN A 227 -6.23 -26.00 -13.32
C ASN A 227 -5.75 -25.55 -11.92
N GLU A 228 -4.50 -25.83 -11.58
CA GLU A 228 -3.93 -25.54 -10.25
C GLU A 228 -4.01 -24.05 -9.88
N ALA A 229 -3.76 -23.14 -10.82
CA ALA A 229 -3.85 -21.71 -10.56
C ALA A 229 -5.31 -21.26 -10.40
N TYR A 230 -6.25 -21.88 -11.11
CA TYR A 230 -7.69 -21.66 -10.88
C TYR A 230 -8.07 -22.14 -9.49
N ASP A 231 -7.76 -23.38 -9.14
CA ASP A 231 -8.16 -23.97 -7.87
C ASP A 231 -7.58 -23.20 -6.67
N ASN A 232 -6.35 -22.69 -6.77
CA ASN A 232 -5.75 -21.83 -5.75
C ASN A 232 -6.50 -20.50 -5.58
N LEU A 233 -6.84 -19.80 -6.68
CA LEU A 233 -7.56 -18.53 -6.61
C LEU A 233 -8.96 -18.66 -5.95
N TYR A 234 -9.60 -19.82 -6.15
CA TYR A 234 -10.94 -20.07 -5.61
C TYR A 234 -10.93 -20.65 -4.19
N ASN A 235 -9.93 -21.47 -3.84
CA ASN A 235 -9.91 -22.22 -2.58
C ASN A 235 -8.89 -21.74 -1.55
N ASN A 236 -7.93 -20.87 -1.92
CA ASN A 236 -6.81 -20.47 -1.05
C ASN A 236 -6.62 -18.94 -0.99
N TRP A 237 -7.71 -18.17 -0.90
CA TRP A 237 -7.66 -16.71 -0.88
C TRP A 237 -6.71 -16.14 0.18
N ASP A 238 -6.90 -16.55 1.44
CA ASP A 238 -6.13 -16.03 2.58
C ASP A 238 -4.65 -16.47 2.55
N GLY A 239 -4.29 -17.35 1.62
CA GLY A 239 -2.92 -17.78 1.37
C GLY A 239 -2.14 -16.87 0.43
N SER A 240 -2.75 -15.88 -0.23
CA SER A 240 -2.06 -14.99 -1.20
C SER A 240 -2.55 -13.55 -1.20
N PHE A 241 -3.81 -13.33 -0.80
CA PHE A 241 -4.48 -12.04 -0.86
C PHE A 241 -4.99 -11.65 0.53
N GLU A 242 -4.82 -10.38 0.87
CA GLU A 242 -5.37 -9.82 2.11
C GLU A 242 -6.22 -8.59 1.79
N PHE A 243 -7.45 -8.52 2.32
CA PHE A 243 -8.19 -7.27 2.34
C PHE A 243 -7.50 -6.33 3.34
N ARG A 244 -6.84 -5.30 2.81
CA ARG A 244 -6.24 -4.23 3.62
C ARG A 244 -7.26 -3.22 4.07
N TYR A 245 -8.24 -3.03 3.21
CA TYR A 245 -9.38 -2.19 3.44
C TYR A 245 -10.58 -2.86 2.79
N ASP A 246 -11.68 -2.94 3.52
CA ASP A 246 -13.01 -3.08 2.97
C ASP A 246 -13.91 -2.12 3.74
N CYS A 247 -14.71 -1.29 3.07
CA CYS A 247 -15.64 -0.36 3.75
C CYS A 247 -16.65 -1.09 4.67
N CYS A 248 -16.65 -2.43 4.64
CA CYS A 248 -17.73 -3.24 5.11
C CYS A 248 -17.66 -3.70 6.55
N GLY A 249 -16.58 -3.53 7.32
CA GLY A 249 -16.61 -4.19 8.62
C GLY A 249 -15.65 -3.84 9.72
N ASP A 250 -14.38 -3.59 9.42
CA ASP A 250 -13.40 -3.26 10.45
C ASP A 250 -12.58 -2.11 9.91
N SER A 251 -13.13 -0.90 9.97
CA SER A 251 -12.26 0.27 9.91
C SER A 251 -11.27 0.11 11.07
N LYS A 252 -9.97 0.15 10.77
CA LYS A 252 -8.91 -0.22 11.73
C LYS A 252 -8.78 0.79 12.88
N ASP A 253 -9.57 1.85 12.84
CA ASP A 253 -9.89 2.79 13.93
C ASP A 253 -11.04 2.33 14.83
N GLY A 254 -11.53 1.09 14.68
CA GLY A 254 -12.45 0.44 15.62
C GLY A 254 -13.93 0.64 15.31
N GLN A 255 -14.31 1.30 14.21
CA GLN A 255 -15.72 1.41 13.84
C GLN A 255 -16.14 0.22 12.99
N ALA A 256 -16.92 -0.69 13.57
CA ALA A 256 -17.63 -1.69 12.81
C ALA A 256 -18.87 -1.07 12.18
N THR A 257 -18.88 -0.96 10.86
CA THR A 257 -20.01 -0.38 10.10
C THR A 257 -21.10 -1.40 9.79
N SER A 258 -20.87 -2.70 10.04
CA SER A 258 -21.84 -3.77 9.80
C SER A 258 -21.63 -5.03 10.67
N THR A 259 -22.59 -5.97 10.62
CA THR A 259 -22.50 -7.27 11.32
C THR A 259 -21.59 -8.25 10.58
N ASP A 260 -21.08 -9.28 11.27
CA ASP A 260 -20.18 -10.26 10.65
C ASP A 260 -20.80 -11.01 9.46
N GLU A 261 -22.12 -11.25 9.47
CA GLU A 261 -22.81 -11.85 8.32
C GLU A 261 -22.80 -10.93 7.09
N ILE A 262 -23.00 -9.62 7.30
CA ILE A 262 -22.96 -8.63 6.22
C ILE A 262 -21.53 -8.50 5.68
N LYS A 263 -20.53 -8.51 6.56
CA LYS A 263 -19.10 -8.51 6.19
C LYS A 263 -18.77 -9.67 5.27
N GLU A 264 -19.17 -10.89 5.62
CA GLU A 264 -18.85 -12.07 4.83
C GLU A 264 -19.55 -12.05 3.47
N GLN A 265 -20.80 -11.58 3.40
CA GLN A 265 -21.51 -11.42 2.13
C GLN A 265 -20.82 -10.41 1.21
N ILE A 266 -20.35 -9.29 1.75
CA ILE A 266 -19.63 -8.27 0.98
C ILE A 266 -18.26 -8.79 0.53
N ARG A 267 -17.49 -9.41 1.44
CA ARG A 267 -16.20 -10.02 1.09
C ARG A 267 -16.35 -11.09 0.01
N THR A 268 -17.40 -11.91 0.07
CA THR A 268 -17.71 -12.89 -0.98
C THR A 268 -17.88 -12.21 -2.34
N ASN A 269 -18.63 -11.11 -2.40
CA ASN A 269 -18.82 -10.34 -3.64
C ASN A 269 -17.51 -9.69 -4.12
N ASN A 270 -16.73 -9.11 -3.21
CA ASN A 270 -15.47 -8.45 -3.53
C ASN A 270 -14.43 -9.45 -4.06
N ARG A 271 -14.36 -10.66 -3.47
CA ARG A 271 -13.54 -11.76 -4.00
C ARG A 271 -13.95 -12.12 -5.42
N GLN A 272 -15.25 -12.11 -5.74
CA GLN A 272 -15.71 -12.39 -7.10
C GLN A 272 -15.31 -11.29 -8.08
N ILE A 273 -15.40 -10.01 -7.70
CA ILE A 273 -14.92 -8.89 -8.53
C ILE A 273 -13.42 -9.05 -8.85
N TRP A 274 -12.61 -9.41 -7.86
CA TRP A 274 -11.19 -9.69 -8.07
C TRP A 274 -10.96 -10.85 -9.03
N ARG A 275 -11.71 -11.95 -8.87
CA ARG A 275 -11.65 -13.13 -9.75
C ARG A 275 -12.03 -12.80 -11.19
N ASP A 276 -13.08 -12.01 -11.39
CA ASP A 276 -13.53 -11.62 -12.73
C ASP A 276 -12.47 -10.74 -13.43
N PHE A 277 -11.85 -9.82 -12.70
CA PHE A 277 -10.73 -9.04 -13.20
C PHE A 277 -9.50 -9.90 -13.50
N TYR A 278 -9.17 -10.83 -12.61
CA TYR A 278 -8.06 -11.76 -12.78
C TYR A 278 -8.26 -12.63 -14.03
N GLU A 279 -9.45 -13.19 -14.23
CA GLU A 279 -9.83 -13.94 -15.43
C GLU A 279 -9.72 -13.04 -16.67
N PHE A 280 -10.22 -11.80 -16.63
CA PHE A 280 -10.05 -10.84 -17.74
C PHE A 280 -8.56 -10.66 -18.09
N ALA A 281 -7.70 -10.45 -17.11
CA ALA A 281 -6.28 -10.20 -17.33
C ALA A 281 -5.58 -11.39 -18.03
N ILE A 282 -5.92 -12.62 -17.66
CA ILE A 282 -5.24 -13.83 -18.16
C ILE A 282 -5.91 -14.47 -19.40
N THR A 283 -7.20 -14.23 -19.64
CA THR A 283 -7.95 -14.90 -20.71
C THR A 283 -8.34 -14.01 -21.89
N SER A 284 -8.42 -12.69 -21.70
CA SER A 284 -8.77 -11.78 -22.80
C SER A 284 -7.73 -11.84 -23.91
N THR A 285 -8.16 -11.76 -25.16
CA THR A 285 -7.23 -11.57 -26.29
C THR A 285 -6.42 -10.28 -26.11
N ASP A 286 -5.31 -10.15 -26.82
CA ASP A 286 -4.46 -8.94 -26.73
C ASP A 286 -5.20 -7.67 -27.13
N GLU A 287 -6.05 -7.76 -28.15
CA GLU A 287 -6.91 -6.67 -28.57
C GLU A 287 -7.96 -6.32 -27.49
N GLU A 288 -8.62 -7.32 -26.91
CA GLU A 288 -9.60 -7.10 -25.83
C GLU A 288 -8.94 -6.50 -24.59
N PHE A 289 -7.73 -6.93 -24.23
CA PHE A 289 -7.02 -6.38 -23.08
C PHE A 289 -6.76 -4.88 -23.27
N VAL A 290 -6.16 -4.50 -24.40
CA VAL A 290 -5.85 -3.09 -24.70
C VAL A 290 -7.12 -2.25 -24.75
N ASN A 291 -8.18 -2.75 -25.39
CA ASN A 291 -9.42 -2.00 -25.60
C ASN A 291 -10.29 -1.90 -24.34
N ASN A 292 -10.27 -2.93 -23.48
CA ASN A 292 -11.18 -3.06 -22.35
C ASN A 292 -10.51 -2.94 -20.98
N LEU A 293 -9.19 -2.74 -20.87
CA LEU A 293 -8.55 -2.48 -19.57
C LEU A 293 -9.19 -1.28 -18.87
N LYS A 294 -9.58 -0.24 -19.60
CA LYS A 294 -10.28 0.94 -19.08
C LYS A 294 -11.64 0.65 -18.42
N ASN A 295 -12.23 -0.52 -18.67
CA ASN A 295 -13.48 -0.96 -18.05
C ASN A 295 -13.24 -1.50 -16.63
N TRP A 296 -12.02 -1.96 -16.37
CA TRP A 296 -11.60 -2.55 -15.11
C TRP A 296 -10.69 -1.64 -14.30
N PHE A 297 -9.90 -0.77 -14.95
CA PHE A 297 -8.82 -0.03 -14.32
C PHE A 297 -8.83 1.44 -14.75
N VAL A 298 -8.39 2.32 -13.85
CA VAL A 298 -7.89 3.64 -14.23
C VAL A 298 -6.56 3.44 -14.95
N VAL A 299 -6.59 3.45 -16.29
CA VAL A 299 -5.44 3.08 -17.13
C VAL A 299 -4.17 3.86 -16.76
N ASP A 300 -4.30 5.17 -16.52
CA ASP A 300 -3.17 6.00 -16.11
C ASP A 300 -2.53 5.55 -14.80
N SER A 301 -3.31 5.01 -13.85
CA SER A 301 -2.78 4.42 -12.61
C SER A 301 -1.93 3.18 -12.90
N ALA A 302 -2.43 2.27 -13.73
CA ALA A 302 -1.73 1.03 -14.07
C ALA A 302 -0.42 1.30 -14.82
N LEU A 303 -0.46 2.18 -15.81
CA LEU A 303 0.72 2.56 -16.58
C LEU A 303 1.72 3.33 -15.72
N TYR A 304 1.25 4.21 -14.84
CA TYR A 304 2.13 4.99 -13.97
C TYR A 304 2.83 4.11 -12.93
N LEU A 305 2.13 3.19 -12.27
CA LEU A 305 2.77 2.24 -11.36
C LEU A 305 3.83 1.40 -12.09
N TYR A 306 3.52 0.93 -13.30
CA TYR A 306 4.50 0.20 -14.12
C TYR A 306 5.75 1.04 -14.39
N LEU A 307 5.59 2.24 -14.95
CA LEU A 307 6.72 3.13 -15.26
C LEU A 307 7.52 3.51 -14.02
N PHE A 308 6.84 3.81 -12.91
CA PHE A 308 7.48 4.23 -11.67
C PHE A 308 8.35 3.10 -11.09
N THR A 309 7.78 1.91 -10.93
CA THR A 309 8.49 0.76 -10.35
C THR A 309 9.61 0.24 -11.25
N LEU A 310 9.44 0.31 -12.58
CA LEU A 310 10.51 0.02 -13.53
C LEU A 310 11.64 1.06 -13.43
N ARG A 311 11.30 2.35 -13.48
CA ARG A 311 12.28 3.46 -13.47
C ARG A 311 13.14 3.46 -12.21
N TYR A 312 12.56 3.09 -11.08
CA TYR A 312 13.25 3.04 -9.79
C TYR A 312 13.72 1.62 -9.42
N THR A 313 13.78 0.70 -10.40
CA THR A 313 14.34 -0.66 -10.26
C THR A 313 13.80 -1.41 -9.03
N MET A 314 12.48 -1.36 -8.83
CA MET A 314 11.83 -1.99 -7.68
C MET A 314 11.57 -3.47 -7.98
N ILE A 315 12.34 -4.36 -7.35
CA ILE A 315 12.39 -5.81 -7.67
C ILE A 315 11.05 -6.52 -7.43
N ASP A 316 10.43 -6.20 -6.30
CA ASP A 316 9.28 -6.96 -5.77
C ASP A 316 7.94 -6.36 -6.17
N ASN A 317 7.87 -5.03 -6.27
CA ASN A 317 6.66 -4.36 -6.72
C ASN A 317 6.23 -4.92 -8.09
N ARG A 318 4.91 -5.05 -8.28
CA ARG A 318 4.24 -5.73 -9.42
C ARG A 318 4.08 -7.26 -9.26
N SER A 319 4.54 -7.84 -8.15
CA SER A 319 4.31 -9.24 -7.76
C SER A 319 4.15 -9.46 -6.25
N LYS A 320 4.46 -8.42 -5.47
CA LYS A 320 4.37 -8.28 -4.02
C LYS A 320 4.26 -6.78 -3.74
N ASN A 321 3.83 -6.37 -2.54
CA ASN A 321 3.77 -4.95 -2.15
C ASN A 321 2.97 -4.10 -3.15
N THR A 322 1.87 -4.67 -3.65
CA THR A 322 0.95 -3.99 -4.57
C THR A 322 -0.44 -3.98 -3.98
N PHE A 323 -1.08 -2.81 -4.02
CA PHE A 323 -2.37 -2.53 -3.42
C PHE A 323 -3.35 -2.22 -4.54
N TRP A 324 -4.31 -3.12 -4.74
CA TRP A 324 -5.30 -3.07 -5.80
C TRP A 324 -6.59 -2.53 -5.21
N HIS A 325 -6.84 -1.25 -5.45
CA HIS A 325 -7.94 -0.51 -4.86
C HIS A 325 -9.11 -0.47 -5.84
N TRP A 326 -10.24 -1.06 -5.49
CA TRP A 326 -11.49 -1.01 -6.24
C TRP A 326 -12.39 0.06 -5.65
N ALA A 327 -12.68 1.10 -6.42
CA ALA A 327 -13.48 2.23 -5.96
C ALA A 327 -14.35 2.82 -7.06
N LYS A 328 -15.36 3.59 -6.68
CA LYS A 328 -16.23 4.27 -7.63
C LYS A 328 -15.56 5.51 -8.20
N TYR A 329 -15.42 5.57 -9.52
CA TYR A 329 -14.82 6.71 -10.23
C TYR A 329 -15.83 7.48 -11.06
N TYR A 330 -16.78 6.75 -11.66
CA TYR A 330 -17.75 7.30 -12.59
C TYR A 330 -19.16 7.22 -12.01
N ILE A 331 -19.93 8.27 -12.22
CA ILE A 331 -21.35 8.33 -11.90
C ILE A 331 -22.12 8.80 -13.13
N SER A 332 -23.38 8.40 -13.24
CA SER A 332 -24.26 8.93 -14.28
C SER A 332 -24.72 10.35 -13.94
N ALA A 333 -25.25 11.08 -14.92
CA ALA A 333 -25.87 12.37 -14.69
C ALA A 333 -27.09 12.27 -13.75
N SER A 334 -27.82 11.15 -13.80
CA SER A 334 -28.94 10.89 -12.89
C SER A 334 -28.46 10.69 -11.45
N GLU A 335 -27.40 9.90 -11.26
CA GLU A 335 -26.82 9.68 -9.93
C GLU A 335 -26.19 10.95 -9.38
N ALA A 336 -25.53 11.75 -10.22
CA ALA A 336 -24.99 13.05 -9.84
C ALA A 336 -26.07 13.99 -9.29
N ALA A 337 -27.28 13.96 -9.87
CA ALA A 337 -28.41 14.74 -9.38
C ALA A 337 -28.94 14.23 -8.03
N GLU A 338 -28.87 12.92 -7.78
CA GLU A 338 -29.31 12.29 -6.53
C GLU A 338 -28.35 12.55 -5.37
N ILE A 339 -27.04 12.41 -5.60
CA ILE A 339 -26.02 12.54 -4.55
C ILE A 339 -25.57 14.00 -4.31
N GLY A 340 -26.08 14.95 -5.13
CA GLY A 340 -25.91 16.39 -4.94
C GLY A 340 -24.44 16.82 -4.93
N GLU A 341 -24.01 17.56 -3.90
CA GLU A 341 -22.65 18.10 -3.83
C GLU A 341 -21.56 17.03 -3.83
N LYS A 342 -21.84 15.80 -3.35
CA LYS A 342 -20.88 14.69 -3.40
C LYS A 342 -20.50 14.30 -4.83
N ALA A 343 -21.32 14.62 -5.83
CA ALA A 343 -21.03 14.36 -7.23
C ALA A 343 -19.69 14.96 -7.70
N ARG A 344 -19.24 16.05 -7.06
CA ARG A 344 -17.94 16.69 -7.37
C ARG A 344 -16.72 15.81 -7.11
N TYR A 345 -16.87 14.75 -6.31
CA TYR A 345 -15.78 13.80 -6.04
C TYR A 345 -15.59 12.83 -7.22
N TYR A 346 -16.61 12.63 -8.03
CA TYR A 346 -16.59 11.65 -9.11
C TYR A 346 -16.42 12.31 -10.47
N THR A 347 -16.28 11.50 -11.50
CA THR A 347 -16.35 11.93 -12.90
C THR A 347 -17.74 11.58 -13.44
N VAL A 348 -18.47 12.56 -13.96
CA VAL A 348 -19.80 12.31 -14.55
C VAL A 348 -19.62 11.80 -15.98
N ASP A 349 -19.96 10.53 -16.21
CA ASP A 349 -19.89 9.86 -17.51
C ASP A 349 -20.90 8.71 -17.53
N ASP A 350 -22.00 8.89 -18.27
CA ASP A 350 -23.11 7.93 -18.32
C ASP A 350 -22.71 6.58 -18.91
N ASP A 351 -21.74 6.54 -19.83
CA ASP A 351 -21.33 5.29 -20.48
C ASP A 351 -20.33 4.53 -19.61
N ALA A 352 -19.37 5.23 -19.02
CA ALA A 352 -18.43 4.62 -18.08
C ALA A 352 -19.14 4.15 -16.78
N ALA A 353 -20.18 4.87 -16.33
CA ALA A 353 -20.98 4.52 -15.16
C ALA A 353 -21.81 3.24 -15.35
N LYS A 354 -22.20 2.89 -16.59
CA LYS A 354 -22.89 1.61 -16.87
C LYS A 354 -21.96 0.40 -16.72
N ILE A 355 -20.67 0.60 -16.97
CA ILE A 355 -19.65 -0.46 -16.92
C ILE A 355 -19.19 -0.64 -15.48
N ASN A 356 -19.38 -1.84 -14.93
CA ASN A 356 -19.05 -2.17 -13.54
C ASN A 356 -19.65 -1.17 -12.55
N ASN A 357 -20.82 -0.61 -12.85
CA ASN A 357 -21.48 0.45 -12.07
C ASN A 357 -20.57 1.67 -11.78
N GLY A 358 -19.64 1.98 -12.69
CA GLY A 358 -18.71 3.10 -12.58
C GLY A 358 -17.48 2.84 -11.70
N TYR A 359 -17.30 1.62 -11.20
CA TYR A 359 -16.14 1.25 -10.40
C TYR A 359 -14.95 0.85 -11.26
N ARG A 360 -13.75 1.21 -10.82
CA ARG A 360 -12.48 0.83 -11.44
C ARG A 360 -11.48 0.48 -10.35
N MET A 361 -10.51 -0.36 -10.72
CA MET A 361 -9.30 -0.54 -9.97
C MET A 361 -8.34 0.63 -10.20
N ASP A 362 -7.57 0.97 -9.18
CA ASP A 362 -6.35 1.75 -9.25
C ASP A 362 -5.32 1.19 -8.27
N PHE A 363 -4.11 1.74 -8.30
CA PHE A 363 -3.01 1.34 -7.45
C PHE A 363 -2.73 2.36 -6.36
N TRP A 364 -2.43 1.82 -5.17
CA TRP A 364 -1.69 2.54 -4.14
C TRP A 364 -0.24 2.03 -4.07
N ASN A 365 0.71 2.94 -3.95
CA ASN A 365 2.12 2.63 -3.89
C ASN A 365 2.60 2.42 -2.43
N TYR A 366 3.51 1.47 -2.21
CA TYR A 366 4.00 1.12 -0.87
C TYR A 366 5.32 0.34 -0.95
N ASP A 367 6.11 0.43 0.13
CA ASP A 367 7.37 -0.29 0.38
C ASP A 367 8.44 0.00 -0.68
N ASN A 368 8.87 1.26 -0.74
CA ASN A 368 9.81 1.70 -1.77
C ASN A 368 11.27 1.55 -1.36
N ASP A 369 11.56 0.84 -0.28
CA ASP A 369 12.86 0.77 0.34
C ASP A 369 13.91 0.03 -0.51
N SER A 370 13.50 -1.00 -1.26
CA SER A 370 14.31 -1.74 -2.26
C SER A 370 14.45 -1.05 -3.63
N SER A 371 14.22 0.26 -3.69
CA SER A 371 14.38 1.02 -4.94
C SER A 371 15.87 1.30 -5.24
N ILE A 372 16.13 1.84 -6.44
CA ILE A 372 17.41 2.44 -6.87
C ILE A 372 18.64 1.53 -6.74
N GLY A 373 18.46 0.23 -6.98
CA GLY A 373 19.55 -0.74 -7.06
C GLY A 373 19.74 -1.61 -5.82
N ILE A 374 18.95 -1.37 -4.77
CA ILE A 374 19.02 -2.06 -3.48
C ILE A 374 18.13 -3.30 -3.50
N ASN A 375 18.64 -4.45 -3.08
CA ASN A 375 17.82 -5.65 -2.93
C ASN A 375 17.20 -5.78 -1.52
N ASN A 376 16.41 -6.82 -1.29
CA ASN A 376 15.73 -7.07 0.00
C ASN A 376 16.66 -7.36 1.18
N SER A 377 17.96 -7.52 0.93
CA SER A 377 19.01 -7.70 1.93
C SER A 377 19.84 -6.42 2.12
N GLY A 378 19.45 -5.31 1.47
CA GLY A 378 20.15 -4.02 1.58
C GLY A 378 21.39 -3.92 0.70
N GLU A 379 21.63 -4.88 -0.19
CA GLU A 379 22.81 -4.91 -1.04
C GLU A 379 22.55 -4.12 -2.34
N LEU A 380 23.45 -3.19 -2.65
CA LEU A 380 23.48 -2.48 -3.94
C LEU A 380 23.99 -3.41 -5.03
N THR A 381 23.07 -4.14 -5.67
CA THR A 381 23.38 -5.28 -6.55
C THR A 381 22.96 -5.06 -7.99
N MET A 382 22.15 -4.04 -8.27
CA MET A 382 21.65 -3.79 -9.63
C MET A 382 22.19 -2.48 -10.19
N THR A 383 22.53 -2.52 -11.47
CA THR A 383 22.84 -1.33 -12.25
C THR A 383 21.55 -0.64 -12.69
N TYR A 384 21.60 0.69 -12.78
CA TYR A 384 20.52 1.46 -13.37
C TYR A 384 20.27 1.05 -14.83
N GLY A 385 19.00 0.96 -15.23
CA GLY A 385 18.59 0.62 -16.60
C GLY A 385 18.21 -0.84 -16.83
N LYS A 386 18.17 -1.66 -15.78
CA LYS A 386 17.60 -3.00 -15.84
C LYS A 386 16.10 -2.97 -16.17
N GLU A 387 15.67 -3.88 -17.03
CA GLU A 387 14.28 -4.08 -17.44
C GLU A 387 13.72 -5.41 -16.92
N ASP A 388 12.40 -5.59 -16.97
CA ASP A 388 11.72 -6.76 -16.40
C ASP A 388 12.30 -8.09 -16.89
N THR A 389 12.70 -8.17 -18.15
CA THR A 389 13.21 -9.40 -18.77
C THR A 389 14.69 -9.66 -18.51
N ASP A 390 15.37 -8.78 -17.78
CA ASP A 390 16.78 -9.00 -17.44
C ASP A 390 16.95 -10.09 -16.39
N TYR A 391 18.05 -10.83 -16.52
CA TYR A 391 18.44 -11.90 -15.61
C TYR A 391 19.38 -11.38 -14.52
N ARG A 392 19.41 -12.09 -13.38
CA ARG A 392 20.30 -11.77 -12.25
C ARG A 392 21.77 -11.79 -12.65
N ILE A 393 22.12 -12.69 -13.57
CA ILE A 393 23.41 -12.75 -14.24
C ILE A 393 23.18 -12.49 -15.72
N ASP A 394 23.84 -11.45 -16.25
CA ASP A 394 23.66 -11.02 -17.65
C ASP A 394 23.89 -12.18 -18.64
N GLY A 395 22.87 -12.44 -19.45
CA GLY A 395 22.89 -13.50 -20.47
C GLY A 395 22.64 -14.92 -19.95
N ASP A 396 22.51 -15.14 -18.63
CA ASP A 396 22.25 -16.45 -18.04
C ASP A 396 20.80 -16.58 -17.57
N LYS A 397 19.97 -17.22 -18.42
CA LYS A 397 18.56 -17.50 -18.12
C LYS A 397 18.37 -18.33 -16.85
N SER A 398 19.33 -19.18 -16.50
CA SER A 398 19.22 -20.08 -15.33
C SER A 398 19.33 -19.33 -14.00
N SER A 399 19.85 -18.10 -14.02
CA SER A 399 19.92 -17.23 -12.84
C SER A 399 18.55 -16.65 -12.43
N GLY A 400 17.52 -16.83 -13.26
CA GLY A 400 16.19 -16.26 -13.05
C GLY A 400 16.15 -14.75 -13.35
N TYR A 401 14.93 -14.20 -13.43
CA TYR A 401 14.76 -12.77 -13.65
C TYR A 401 15.20 -11.96 -12.42
N VAL A 402 15.66 -10.72 -12.69
CA VAL A 402 15.90 -9.72 -11.66
C VAL A 402 14.59 -9.35 -11.00
N PHE A 403 13.59 -9.00 -11.81
CA PHE A 403 12.29 -8.53 -11.36
C PHE A 403 11.29 -9.68 -11.33
N ASN A 404 10.60 -9.85 -10.21
CA ASN A 404 9.50 -10.80 -10.12
C ASN A 404 8.32 -10.42 -11.04
N ALA A 405 8.25 -9.15 -11.45
CA ALA A 405 7.31 -8.64 -12.44
C ALA A 405 7.42 -9.34 -13.82
N ALA A 406 8.57 -9.95 -14.13
CA ALA A 406 8.82 -10.63 -15.41
C ALA A 406 7.83 -11.77 -15.72
N GLU A 407 7.23 -12.32 -14.67
CA GLU A 407 6.26 -13.41 -14.75
C GLU A 407 4.85 -12.97 -14.35
N SER A 408 4.68 -11.69 -13.99
CA SER A 408 3.38 -11.15 -13.61
C SER A 408 2.52 -10.88 -14.83
N VAL A 409 1.58 -11.77 -15.15
CA VAL A 409 0.84 -11.74 -16.43
C VAL A 409 0.20 -10.37 -16.69
N PHE A 410 -0.43 -9.75 -15.68
CA PHE A 410 -1.00 -8.42 -15.83
C PHE A 410 0.04 -7.37 -16.29
N PHE A 411 1.21 -7.35 -15.65
CA PHE A 411 2.26 -6.37 -15.97
C PHE A 411 3.05 -6.73 -17.24
N CYS A 412 3.22 -8.02 -17.54
CA CYS A 412 3.73 -8.46 -18.84
C CYS A 412 2.84 -7.95 -19.97
N ARG A 413 1.52 -8.05 -19.83
CA ARG A 413 0.59 -7.54 -20.85
C ARG A 413 0.62 -6.02 -20.96
N ILE A 414 0.79 -5.28 -19.86
CA ILE A 414 1.06 -3.83 -19.92
C ILE A 414 2.34 -3.55 -20.71
N ARG A 415 3.46 -4.19 -20.35
CA ARG A 415 4.77 -4.03 -21.01
C ARG A 415 4.67 -4.31 -22.51
N ASP A 416 4.08 -5.44 -22.86
CA ASP A 416 4.14 -5.98 -24.21
C ASP A 416 3.12 -5.31 -25.15
N LEU A 417 1.91 -5.05 -24.66
CA LEU A 417 0.78 -4.61 -25.47
C LEU A 417 0.52 -3.10 -25.42
N MET A 418 0.98 -2.40 -24.37
CA MET A 418 0.65 -0.98 -24.14
C MET A 418 1.84 -0.04 -24.33
N GLN A 419 2.84 -0.42 -25.13
CA GLN A 419 4.08 0.34 -25.34
C GLN A 419 3.83 1.79 -25.79
N SER A 420 2.88 2.03 -26.69
CA SER A 420 2.56 3.38 -27.17
C SER A 420 1.99 4.27 -26.06
N GLN A 421 1.12 3.70 -25.22
CA GLN A 421 0.54 4.37 -24.07
C GLN A 421 1.60 4.63 -22.99
N LEU A 422 2.47 3.65 -22.71
CA LEU A 422 3.62 3.79 -21.82
C LEU A 422 4.55 4.93 -22.27
N ARG A 423 4.94 4.97 -23.55
CA ARG A 423 5.79 6.05 -24.09
C ARG A 423 5.13 7.42 -23.96
N THR A 424 3.82 7.50 -24.25
CA THR A 424 3.05 8.74 -24.14
C THR A 424 3.00 9.24 -22.70
N LEU A 425 2.67 8.34 -21.76
CA LEU A 425 2.61 8.69 -20.34
C LEU A 425 4.00 9.04 -19.79
N TYR A 426 5.03 8.28 -20.15
CA TYR A 426 6.41 8.57 -19.77
C TYR A 426 6.81 9.99 -20.16
N ALA A 427 6.56 10.39 -21.42
CA ALA A 427 6.86 11.73 -21.91
C ALA A 427 6.05 12.82 -21.17
N SER A 428 4.77 12.55 -20.87
CA SER A 428 3.92 13.46 -20.09
C SER A 428 4.47 13.67 -18.67
N CYS A 429 4.83 12.59 -17.98
CA CYS A 429 5.45 12.65 -16.65
C CYS A 429 6.83 13.31 -16.70
N GLU A 430 7.64 13.05 -17.73
CA GLU A 430 8.95 13.67 -17.91
C GLU A 430 8.85 15.18 -18.08
N SER A 431 7.84 15.66 -18.82
CA SER A 431 7.60 17.11 -18.98
C SER A 431 7.30 17.82 -17.66
N LYS A 432 6.93 17.07 -16.61
CA LYS A 432 6.71 17.55 -15.25
C LYS A 432 7.92 17.34 -14.33
N ASN A 433 9.06 16.88 -14.86
CA ASN A 433 10.28 16.48 -14.13
C ASN A 433 10.15 15.22 -13.27
N CYS A 434 9.17 14.34 -13.56
CA CYS A 434 8.96 13.12 -12.80
C CYS A 434 10.18 12.19 -12.78
N TRP A 435 10.95 12.10 -13.88
CA TRP A 435 12.11 11.19 -13.98
C TRP A 435 13.46 11.93 -13.94
N SER A 436 13.45 13.23 -13.63
CA SER A 436 14.65 14.06 -13.56
C SER A 436 15.60 13.58 -12.45
N ALA A 437 16.79 13.12 -12.86
CA ALA A 437 17.85 12.72 -11.95
C ALA A 437 18.32 13.90 -11.07
N GLN A 438 18.42 15.11 -11.64
CA GLN A 438 18.81 16.29 -10.87
C GLN A 438 17.78 16.61 -9.77
N SER A 439 16.49 16.54 -10.10
CA SER A 439 15.43 16.73 -9.10
C SER A 439 15.50 15.67 -8.00
N LEU A 440 15.74 14.41 -8.36
CA LEU A 440 15.86 13.32 -7.40
C LEU A 440 17.06 13.50 -6.47
N ILE A 441 18.24 13.79 -7.04
CA ILE A 441 19.47 14.02 -6.26
C ILE A 441 19.28 15.19 -5.31
N SER A 442 18.76 16.32 -5.79
CA SER A 442 18.50 17.48 -4.92
C SER A 442 17.50 17.17 -3.80
N GLN A 443 16.47 16.36 -4.06
CA GLN A 443 15.58 15.89 -3.00
C GLN A 443 16.34 15.04 -1.99
N PHE A 444 17.19 14.10 -2.40
CA PHE A 444 17.95 13.27 -1.47
C PHE A 444 18.96 14.11 -0.66
N ASP A 445 19.63 15.08 -1.27
CA ASP A 445 20.57 15.99 -0.60
C ASP A 445 19.85 16.85 0.47
N GLU A 446 18.69 17.44 0.13
CA GLU A 446 17.87 18.19 1.09
C GLU A 446 17.48 17.34 2.30
N LYS A 447 17.23 16.05 2.08
CA LYS A 447 16.75 15.13 3.11
C LYS A 447 17.85 14.54 3.97
N GLN A 448 19.05 14.33 3.44
CA GLN A 448 20.22 14.00 4.26
C GLN A 448 20.52 15.10 5.28
N ASN A 449 20.27 16.37 4.92
CA ASN A 449 20.42 17.50 5.83
C ASN A 449 19.37 17.53 6.97
N GLU A 450 18.31 16.72 6.95
CA GLU A 450 17.37 16.62 8.08
C GLU A 450 17.99 15.94 9.31
N TRP A 451 19.06 15.16 9.12
CA TRP A 451 19.75 14.42 10.18
C TRP A 451 20.99 15.16 10.74
N CYS A 452 21.43 16.23 10.06
CA CYS A 452 22.63 17.00 10.40
C CYS A 452 22.25 18.32 11.08
#